data_AF-A0A165KTX5-F1
#
_entry.id   AF-A0A165KTX5-F1
#
_cell.length_a   1.000
_cell.length_b   1.000
_cell.length_c   1.000
_cell.angle_alpha   90.00
_cell.angle_beta   90.00
_cell.angle_gamma   90.00
#
_symmetry.space_group_name_H-M   'P 1'
#
loop_
_entity.id
_entity.type
_entity.pdbx_description
1 polymer ?
#
loop_
_entity_poly.entity_id
_entity_poly.type
_entity_poly.pdbx_seq_one_letter_code
_entity_poly.pdbx_strand_id
1 'polypeptide(L)'
;MSRTALIPLFVAATAVMAQQPARSIKFKNSCPKDVWVVGTSGATGNCADGCQEGSTCNAANGLCFFDVPMASNGNWRVPVGGENTVTFPAWNNDNGAAWSGNFNACMQGTICAANGLIADEALCDSQGCASFHVGSMAEITMAKKGIDFYDVSNIGGLAVPMSFGPEVENPNPADPYFCATLGALKSTTGLGDSTWQFPDAPTKYHWVIPGDNPQACSSDADCGGATCGLALNTQDQVTFTQVCGTLAGYWTQNASHRSARPT
;
A
#
# COMPACT_ATOMS: atom_id res chain seq x y z
N MET A 1 -14.92 -3.52 -74.66
CA MET A 1 -15.17 -4.17 -73.36
C MET A 1 -14.45 -3.37 -72.29
N SER A 2 -15.15 -2.48 -71.59
CA SER A 2 -14.59 -1.65 -70.51
C SER A 2 -14.55 -2.49 -69.24
N ARG A 3 -13.36 -2.73 -68.69
CA ARG A 3 -13.19 -3.45 -67.42
C ARG A 3 -13.32 -2.45 -66.28
N THR A 4 -14.49 -2.42 -65.65
CA THR A 4 -14.71 -1.72 -64.38
C THR A 4 -13.83 -2.38 -63.31
N ALA A 5 -12.74 -1.71 -62.91
CA ALA A 5 -11.94 -2.13 -61.79
C ALA A 5 -12.65 -1.73 -60.49
N LEU A 6 -13.09 -2.73 -59.72
CA LEU A 6 -13.56 -2.55 -58.35
C LEU A 6 -12.34 -2.26 -57.47
N ILE A 7 -12.25 -1.03 -56.97
CA ILE A 7 -11.25 -0.64 -55.97
C ILE A 7 -11.78 -1.11 -54.61
N PRO A 8 -11.07 -1.97 -53.87
CA PRO A 8 -11.47 -2.35 -52.53
C PRO A 8 -11.31 -1.14 -51.59
N LEU A 9 -12.40 -0.76 -50.93
CA LEU A 9 -12.40 0.23 -49.87
C LEU A 9 -11.75 -0.38 -48.62
N PHE A 10 -10.53 0.04 -48.32
CA PHE A 10 -9.87 -0.26 -47.04
C PHE A 10 -10.39 0.71 -45.98
N VAL A 11 -11.28 0.23 -45.10
CA VAL A 11 -11.64 0.93 -43.86
C VAL A 11 -10.65 0.50 -42.79
N ALA A 12 -9.63 1.33 -42.54
CA ALA A 12 -8.75 1.14 -41.40
C ALA A 12 -9.44 1.67 -40.14
N ALA A 13 -9.92 0.77 -39.28
CA ALA A 13 -10.33 1.14 -37.93
C ALA A 13 -9.06 1.40 -37.10
N THR A 14 -8.72 2.67 -36.89
CA THR A 14 -7.76 3.03 -35.83
C THR A 14 -8.37 2.62 -34.50
N ALA A 15 -7.82 1.58 -33.87
CA ALA A 15 -8.11 1.24 -32.50
C ALA A 15 -7.63 2.40 -31.62
N VAL A 16 -8.53 3.34 -31.33
CA VAL A 16 -8.30 4.30 -30.25
C VAL A 16 -8.28 3.46 -28.98
N MET A 17 -7.15 3.41 -28.28
CA MET A 17 -7.11 2.80 -26.95
C MET A 17 -8.13 3.55 -26.09
N ALA A 18 -9.26 2.88 -25.84
CA ALA A 18 -10.35 3.42 -25.06
C ALA A 18 -9.83 3.80 -23.68
N GLN A 19 -10.38 4.86 -23.11
CA GLN A 19 -10.10 5.21 -21.72
C GLN A 19 -10.51 4.03 -20.83
N GLN A 20 -9.65 3.68 -19.87
CA GLN A 20 -9.95 2.62 -18.92
C GLN A 20 -11.19 2.99 -18.08
N PRO A 21 -12.09 2.04 -17.80
CA PRO A 21 -13.29 2.28 -17.00
C PRO A 21 -12.94 2.55 -15.53
N ALA A 22 -13.97 2.83 -14.73
CA ALA A 22 -13.82 2.88 -13.28
C ALA A 22 -13.26 1.54 -12.76
N ARG A 23 -12.38 1.61 -11.77
CA ARG A 23 -11.67 0.45 -11.22
C ARG A 23 -11.83 0.43 -9.72
N SER A 24 -11.81 -0.77 -9.14
CA SER A 24 -11.97 -0.95 -7.70
C SER A 24 -10.79 -1.68 -7.12
N ILE A 25 -10.40 -1.29 -5.91
CA ILE A 25 -9.49 -2.05 -5.07
C ILE A 25 -10.31 -2.64 -3.93
N LYS A 26 -10.23 -3.96 -3.77
CA LYS A 26 -10.90 -4.70 -2.72
C LYS A 26 -9.89 -5.10 -1.65
N PHE A 27 -10.12 -4.66 -0.43
CA PHE A 27 -9.36 -5.03 0.75
C PHE A 27 -10.02 -6.24 1.41
N LYS A 28 -9.24 -7.28 1.71
CA LYS A 28 -9.70 -8.50 2.42
C LYS A 28 -8.87 -8.67 3.67
N ASN A 29 -9.50 -8.72 4.84
CA ASN A 29 -8.78 -8.88 6.09
C ASN A 29 -8.73 -10.35 6.50
N SER A 30 -7.55 -10.96 6.39
CA SER A 30 -7.25 -12.30 6.89
C SER A 30 -6.43 -12.29 8.19
N CYS A 31 -6.21 -11.12 8.79
CA CYS A 31 -5.56 -10.97 10.07
C CYS A 31 -6.49 -11.42 11.22
N PRO A 32 -5.94 -11.80 12.38
CA PRO A 32 -6.74 -12.22 13.54
C PRO A 32 -7.43 -11.05 14.27
N LYS A 33 -7.22 -9.82 13.81
CA LYS A 33 -7.78 -8.60 14.36
C LYS A 33 -8.25 -7.68 13.24
N ASP A 34 -9.05 -6.69 13.59
CA ASP A 34 -9.49 -5.66 12.65
C ASP A 34 -8.28 -4.88 12.12
N VAL A 35 -8.39 -4.44 10.87
CA VAL A 35 -7.37 -3.60 10.25
C VAL A 35 -8.00 -2.32 9.74
N TRP A 36 -7.24 -1.23 9.79
CA TRP A 36 -7.62 0.03 9.19
C TRP A 36 -6.69 0.32 8.03
N VAL A 37 -7.28 0.51 6.86
CA VAL A 37 -6.58 0.82 5.62
C VAL A 37 -6.34 2.33 5.56
N VAL A 38 -5.22 2.71 4.98
CA VAL A 38 -4.82 4.09 4.80
C VAL A 38 -4.43 4.23 3.35
N GLY A 39 -5.01 5.22 2.66
CA GLY A 39 -4.65 5.53 1.29
C GLY A 39 -3.87 6.84 1.24
N THR A 40 -2.75 6.85 0.54
CA THR A 40 -2.07 8.07 0.13
C THR A 40 -1.98 8.12 -1.39
N SER A 41 -1.82 9.31 -1.94
CA SER A 41 -1.82 9.53 -3.38
C SER A 41 -0.60 10.32 -3.85
N GLY A 42 -0.30 10.16 -5.14
CA GLY A 42 0.72 10.93 -5.83
C GLY A 42 0.26 12.34 -6.18
N ALA A 43 1.23 13.23 -6.38
CA ALA A 43 0.98 14.59 -6.87
C ALA A 43 0.60 14.58 -8.36
N THR A 44 -0.33 15.45 -8.75
CA THR A 44 -0.84 15.61 -10.12
C THR A 44 -0.45 16.94 -10.77
N GLY A 45 0.06 17.90 -10.00
CA GLY A 45 0.42 19.22 -10.50
C GLY A 45 0.52 20.27 -9.39
N ASN A 46 0.52 21.54 -9.77
CA ASN A 46 0.54 22.66 -8.81
C ASN A 46 -0.85 23.24 -8.63
N CYS A 47 -1.16 23.67 -7.40
CA CYS A 47 -2.42 24.34 -7.10
C CYS A 47 -2.63 25.64 -7.89
N ALA A 48 -1.54 26.35 -8.20
CA ALA A 48 -1.57 27.62 -8.93
C ALA A 48 -2.13 27.48 -10.36
N ASP A 49 -1.97 26.30 -10.96
CA ASP A 49 -2.45 25.99 -12.30
C ASP A 49 -3.91 25.46 -12.30
N GLY A 50 -4.48 25.26 -11.11
CA GLY A 50 -5.75 24.56 -10.89
C GLY A 50 -5.56 23.05 -10.80
N CYS A 51 -6.26 22.42 -9.85
CA CYS A 51 -6.23 20.96 -9.73
C CYS A 51 -7.15 20.30 -10.76
N GLN A 52 -6.65 19.23 -11.38
CA GLN A 52 -7.41 18.47 -12.36
C GLN A 52 -8.54 17.67 -11.69
N GLU A 53 -9.48 17.17 -12.49
CA GLU A 53 -10.57 16.31 -12.00
C GLU A 53 -10.01 15.10 -11.21
N GLY A 54 -10.61 14.83 -10.06
CA GLY A 54 -10.18 13.78 -9.14
C GLY A 54 -8.87 14.12 -8.41
N SER A 55 -8.58 15.41 -8.19
CA SER A 55 -7.48 15.85 -7.36
C SER A 55 -7.81 17.10 -6.54
N THR A 56 -7.21 17.19 -5.35
CA THR A 56 -7.41 18.28 -4.39
C THR A 56 -6.10 19.01 -4.10
N CYS A 57 -6.16 20.34 -3.99
CA CYS A 57 -5.01 21.16 -3.62
C CYS A 57 -4.66 20.97 -2.14
N ASN A 58 -3.40 20.61 -1.86
CA ASN A 58 -2.82 20.77 -0.54
C ASN A 58 -2.19 22.17 -0.43
N ALA A 59 -2.90 23.09 0.23
CA ALA A 59 -2.46 24.47 0.38
C ALA A 59 -1.14 24.62 1.17
N ALA A 60 -0.76 23.64 1.99
CA ALA A 60 0.45 23.70 2.80
C ALA A 60 1.72 23.53 1.95
N ASN A 61 1.67 22.76 0.86
CA ASN A 61 2.80 22.53 -0.03
C ASN A 61 2.59 23.02 -1.47
N GLY A 62 1.39 23.52 -1.80
CA GLY A 62 1.07 24.09 -3.11
C GLY A 62 0.90 23.05 -4.22
N LEU A 63 0.78 21.76 -3.90
CA LEU A 63 0.63 20.67 -4.86
C LEU A 63 -0.79 20.11 -4.86
N CYS A 64 -1.27 19.71 -6.04
CA CYS A 64 -2.48 18.91 -6.20
C CYS A 64 -2.13 17.43 -6.02
N PHE A 65 -2.99 16.68 -5.32
CA PHE A 65 -2.85 15.24 -5.12
C PHE A 65 -4.10 14.53 -5.61
N PHE A 66 -3.97 13.33 -6.18
CA PHE A 66 -5.16 12.57 -6.53
C PHE A 66 -6.06 12.38 -5.30
N ASP A 67 -7.36 12.46 -5.50
CA ASP A 67 -8.31 12.14 -4.45
C ASP A 67 -8.27 10.64 -4.16
N VAL A 68 -8.40 10.28 -2.89
CA VAL A 68 -8.62 8.90 -2.46
C VAL A 68 -10.11 8.78 -2.14
N PRO A 69 -10.92 8.09 -2.98
CA PRO A 69 -12.34 7.95 -2.73
C PRO A 69 -12.60 7.23 -1.40
N MET A 70 -13.71 7.59 -0.75
CA MET A 70 -14.15 6.93 0.47
C MET A 70 -14.42 5.45 0.21
N ALA A 71 -14.07 4.61 1.18
CA ALA A 71 -14.38 3.19 1.12
C ALA A 71 -15.90 2.93 1.22
N SER A 72 -16.36 1.82 0.65
CA SER A 72 -17.78 1.55 0.38
C SER A 72 -18.66 1.43 1.64
N ASN A 73 -18.07 1.06 2.78
CA ASN A 73 -18.75 1.01 4.07
C ASN A 73 -18.73 2.36 4.83
N GLY A 74 -18.19 3.42 4.22
CA GLY A 74 -18.11 4.76 4.80
C GLY A 74 -17.06 4.92 5.90
N ASN A 75 -16.23 3.91 6.14
CA ASN A 75 -15.10 3.97 7.07
C ASN A 75 -13.91 3.18 6.51
N TRP A 76 -12.71 3.40 7.04
CA TRP A 76 -11.52 2.71 6.52
C TRP A 76 -11.20 1.39 7.24
N ARG A 77 -12.11 0.93 8.10
CA ARG A 77 -11.99 -0.33 8.84
C ARG A 77 -12.37 -1.52 7.96
N VAL A 78 -11.61 -2.60 8.12
CA VAL A 78 -11.89 -3.92 7.55
C VAL A 78 -11.91 -4.92 8.70
N PRO A 79 -13.10 -5.36 9.16
CA PRO A 79 -13.21 -6.29 10.28
C PRO A 79 -12.52 -7.63 10.02
N VAL A 80 -12.22 -8.41 11.06
CA VAL A 80 -11.70 -9.79 10.92
C VAL A 80 -12.55 -10.59 9.96
N GLY A 81 -11.92 -11.17 8.92
CA GLY A 81 -12.61 -11.96 7.89
C GLY A 81 -13.49 -11.14 6.95
N GLY A 82 -13.53 -9.82 7.11
CA GLY A 82 -14.33 -8.90 6.32
C GLY A 82 -13.63 -8.41 5.06
N GLU A 83 -14.40 -7.68 4.25
CA GLU A 83 -13.93 -7.01 3.05
C GLU A 83 -14.38 -5.55 3.03
N ASN A 84 -13.62 -4.70 2.35
CA ASN A 84 -14.00 -3.33 2.05
C ASN A 84 -13.55 -2.98 0.62
N THR A 85 -14.16 -2.01 -0.03
CA THR A 85 -13.84 -1.66 -1.41
C THR A 85 -13.74 -0.17 -1.59
N VAL A 86 -12.74 0.28 -2.34
CA VAL A 86 -12.64 1.65 -2.83
C VAL A 86 -12.78 1.61 -4.35
N THR A 87 -13.68 2.43 -4.89
CA THR A 87 -13.89 2.55 -6.33
C THR A 87 -13.36 3.89 -6.81
N PHE A 88 -12.41 3.82 -7.73
CA PHE A 88 -11.84 4.94 -8.45
C PHE A 88 -12.64 5.21 -9.71
N PRO A 89 -13.26 6.40 -9.83
CA PRO A 89 -13.93 6.81 -11.05
C PRO A 89 -12.96 6.85 -12.23
N ALA A 90 -13.51 6.71 -13.45
CA ALA A 90 -12.78 7.00 -14.67
C ALA A 90 -12.67 8.52 -14.84
N TRP A 91 -11.77 9.16 -14.08
CA TRP A 91 -11.55 10.60 -14.14
C TRP A 91 -11.17 11.03 -15.55
N ASN A 92 -11.79 12.09 -16.06
CA ASN A 92 -11.44 12.68 -17.34
C ASN A 92 -10.42 13.81 -17.12
N ASN A 93 -9.27 13.44 -16.55
CA ASN A 93 -8.16 14.36 -16.30
C ASN A 93 -7.07 14.26 -17.38
N ASP A 94 -6.20 15.25 -17.50
CA ASP A 94 -5.13 15.24 -18.51
C ASP A 94 -3.87 14.49 -18.04
N ASN A 95 -3.98 13.77 -16.92
CA ASN A 95 -2.91 12.93 -16.38
C ASN A 95 -2.75 11.63 -17.20
N GLY A 96 -1.51 11.17 -17.31
CA GLY A 96 -1.20 9.85 -17.89
C GLY A 96 -1.72 8.68 -17.04
N ALA A 97 -1.92 8.92 -15.75
CA ALA A 97 -2.54 8.00 -14.80
C ALA A 97 -3.97 8.46 -14.46
N ALA A 98 -4.90 7.51 -14.40
CA ALA A 98 -6.21 7.74 -13.81
C ALA A 98 -6.11 7.92 -12.30
N TRP A 99 -5.21 7.16 -11.65
CA TRP A 99 -4.87 7.31 -10.24
C TRP A 99 -3.48 6.73 -9.97
N SER A 100 -2.75 7.30 -9.02
CA SER A 100 -1.50 6.74 -8.53
C SER A 100 -1.37 7.02 -7.04
N GLY A 101 -0.92 6.02 -6.29
CA GLY A 101 -0.81 6.10 -4.85
C GLY A 101 -0.46 4.77 -4.23
N ASN A 102 -0.62 4.69 -2.91
CA ASN A 102 -0.36 3.49 -2.16
C ASN A 102 -1.36 3.30 -1.02
N PHE A 103 -1.43 2.06 -0.56
CA PHE A 103 -2.22 1.67 0.60
C PHE A 103 -1.36 0.94 1.62
N ASN A 104 -1.43 1.39 2.85
CA ASN A 104 -0.90 0.74 4.02
C ASN A 104 -2.05 0.32 4.94
N ALA A 105 -1.75 -0.53 5.92
CA ALA A 105 -2.71 -0.93 6.93
C ALA A 105 -2.05 -0.95 8.30
N CYS A 106 -2.85 -0.66 9.31
CA CYS A 106 -2.50 -0.94 10.69
C CYS A 106 -3.53 -1.92 11.27
N MET A 107 -3.14 -2.66 12.30
CA MET A 107 -3.95 -3.69 12.91
C MET A 107 -4.38 -3.25 14.31
N GLN A 108 -5.55 -3.67 14.76
CA GLN A 108 -6.08 -3.32 16.07
C GLN A 108 -5.06 -3.60 17.20
N GLY A 109 -4.83 -2.60 18.04
CA GLY A 109 -3.85 -2.68 19.13
C GLY A 109 -2.40 -2.54 18.68
N THR A 110 -2.13 -2.14 17.44
CA THR A 110 -0.81 -1.60 17.03
C THR A 110 -0.84 -0.06 16.98
N ILE A 111 0.27 0.61 16.65
CA ILE A 111 0.27 2.07 16.39
C ILE A 111 -0.41 2.30 15.03
N CYS A 112 -1.73 2.35 15.06
CA CYS A 112 -2.53 3.12 14.11
C CYS A 112 -2.44 4.58 14.55
N ALA A 113 -2.18 5.58 13.70
CA ALA A 113 -2.01 6.95 14.19
C ALA A 113 -2.73 7.99 13.33
N ALA A 114 -3.67 8.77 13.86
CA ALA A 114 -4.00 10.07 13.28
C ALA A 114 -3.05 11.09 13.94
N ASN A 115 -2.23 11.79 13.17
CA ASN A 115 -1.26 12.79 13.68
C ASN A 115 -0.11 12.26 14.55
N GLY A 116 0.34 11.01 14.33
CA GLY A 116 1.55 10.46 14.96
C GLY A 116 1.43 10.08 16.46
N LEU A 117 0.20 10.00 16.97
CA LEU A 117 -0.14 9.38 18.26
C LEU A 117 -0.84 8.03 18.03
N ILE A 118 -0.77 7.10 18.99
CA ILE A 118 -1.65 5.91 18.98
C ILE A 118 -3.10 6.40 18.89
N ALA A 119 -3.74 6.12 17.76
CA ALA A 119 -5.12 6.47 17.47
C ALA A 119 -6.06 5.50 18.14
N ASP A 120 -7.09 6.07 18.76
CA ASP A 120 -8.32 5.37 19.11
C ASP A 120 -9.10 5.02 17.83
N GLU A 121 -9.90 3.94 17.88
CA GLU A 121 -10.74 3.44 16.78
C GLU A 121 -11.60 4.56 16.17
N ALA A 122 -12.08 5.48 17.01
CA ALA A 122 -12.90 6.63 16.61
C ALA A 122 -12.19 7.61 15.65
N LEU A 123 -10.87 7.76 15.74
CA LEU A 123 -10.09 8.64 14.87
C LEU A 123 -9.79 7.96 13.52
N CYS A 124 -9.53 6.66 13.57
CA CYS A 124 -9.16 5.86 12.41
C CYS A 124 -10.34 5.51 11.49
N ASP A 125 -11.56 5.39 12.03
CA ASP A 125 -12.72 4.98 11.24
C ASP A 125 -13.08 5.99 10.14
N SER A 126 -13.24 7.28 10.47
CA SER A 126 -13.80 8.27 9.54
C SER A 126 -12.81 8.86 8.52
N GLN A 127 -11.51 8.84 8.81
CA GLN A 127 -10.47 9.45 7.97
C GLN A 127 -9.41 8.48 7.46
N GLY A 128 -9.50 7.20 7.85
CA GLY A 128 -8.35 6.30 7.80
C GLY A 128 -7.44 6.56 8.98
N CYS A 129 -6.55 5.62 9.24
CA CYS A 129 -5.39 5.93 10.10
C CYS A 129 -4.35 6.69 9.27
N ALA A 130 -3.35 7.30 9.87
CA ALA A 130 -2.04 7.39 9.24
C ALA A 130 -1.26 6.17 9.76
N SER A 131 -0.68 5.36 8.87
CA SER A 131 0.42 4.53 9.36
C SER A 131 1.65 5.44 9.36
N PHE A 132 2.21 5.57 10.56
CA PHE A 132 3.60 5.96 10.71
C PHE A 132 4.45 5.06 9.80
N HIS A 133 5.58 5.57 9.30
CA HIS A 133 6.40 5.05 8.19
C HIS A 133 6.78 3.55 8.22
N VAL A 134 6.42 2.79 9.25
CA VAL A 134 6.62 1.34 9.35
C VAL A 134 5.40 0.60 8.84
N GLY A 135 5.48 0.09 7.62
CA GLY A 135 4.42 -0.73 7.06
C GLY A 135 4.77 -1.23 5.67
N SER A 136 4.25 -2.41 5.35
CA SER A 136 4.12 -2.84 3.97
C SER A 136 3.11 -1.93 3.27
N MET A 137 3.37 -1.62 2.01
CA MET A 137 2.54 -0.77 1.18
C MET A 137 2.20 -1.51 -0.11
N ALA A 138 0.93 -1.48 -0.49
CA ALA A 138 0.50 -1.84 -1.82
C ALA A 138 0.54 -0.57 -2.68
N GLU A 139 1.50 -0.49 -3.59
CA GLU A 139 1.67 0.67 -4.48
C GLU A 139 1.00 0.36 -5.83
N ILE A 140 0.28 1.33 -6.40
CA ILE A 140 -0.37 1.15 -7.69
C ILE A 140 -0.43 2.45 -8.49
N THR A 141 -0.16 2.31 -9.77
CA THR A 141 -0.46 3.31 -10.79
C THR A 141 -1.47 2.72 -11.76
N MET A 142 -2.70 3.23 -11.68
CA MET A 142 -3.76 2.96 -12.62
C MET A 142 -3.57 3.84 -13.84
N ALA A 143 -3.11 3.29 -14.96
CA ALA A 143 -2.90 4.05 -16.18
C ALA A 143 -4.25 4.51 -16.76
N LYS A 144 -4.29 5.71 -17.37
CA LYS A 144 -5.50 6.19 -18.06
C LYS A 144 -5.80 5.35 -19.31
N LYS A 145 -4.74 4.85 -19.95
CA LYS A 145 -4.74 3.94 -21.11
C LYS A 145 -3.60 2.93 -20.97
N GLY A 146 -3.81 1.71 -21.43
CA GLY A 146 -2.79 0.66 -21.38
C GLY A 146 -2.83 -0.15 -20.09
N ILE A 147 -1.65 -0.50 -19.59
CA ILE A 147 -1.41 -1.46 -18.51
C ILE A 147 -1.22 -0.71 -17.18
N ASP A 148 -1.78 -1.28 -16.11
CA ASP A 148 -1.58 -0.80 -14.75
C ASP A 148 -0.30 -1.40 -14.15
N PHE A 149 0.37 -0.64 -13.29
CA PHE A 149 1.58 -1.07 -12.59
C PHE A 149 1.31 -1.12 -11.11
N TYR A 150 1.79 -2.16 -10.44
CA TYR A 150 1.66 -2.28 -9.01
C TYR A 150 2.80 -3.08 -8.40
N ASP A 151 3.04 -2.85 -7.12
CA ASP A 151 3.99 -3.59 -6.32
C ASP A 151 3.57 -3.69 -4.85
N VAL A 152 4.30 -4.51 -4.11
CA VAL A 152 4.28 -4.50 -2.64
C VAL A 152 5.64 -4.03 -2.17
N SER A 153 5.65 -2.90 -1.49
CA SER A 153 6.85 -2.23 -1.01
C SER A 153 6.95 -2.37 0.50
N ASN A 154 8.09 -2.89 0.94
CA ASN A 154 8.47 -2.92 2.34
C ASN A 154 9.61 -1.94 2.58
N ILE A 155 9.69 -0.81 1.87
CA ILE A 155 10.77 0.17 2.09
C ILE A 155 10.59 0.88 3.44
N GLY A 156 9.35 1.16 3.82
CA GLY A 156 9.02 1.80 5.11
C GLY A 156 9.13 0.85 6.30
N GLY A 157 8.87 -0.43 6.09
CA GLY A 157 8.87 -1.43 7.15
C GLY A 157 7.94 -2.58 6.80
N LEU A 158 7.59 -3.35 7.82
CA LEU A 158 6.53 -4.33 7.82
C LEU A 158 5.76 -4.20 9.12
N ALA A 159 4.45 -4.08 9.06
CA ALA A 159 3.58 -4.07 10.25
C ALA A 159 2.41 -5.04 10.06
N VAL A 160 1.73 -4.93 8.92
CA VAL A 160 0.69 -5.86 8.48
C VAL A 160 1.18 -6.57 7.22
N PRO A 161 1.36 -7.91 7.26
CA PRO A 161 1.61 -8.70 6.05
C PRO A 161 0.51 -8.47 5.02
N MET A 162 0.89 -8.27 3.75
CA MET A 162 -0.08 -8.01 2.70
C MET A 162 0.27 -8.71 1.40
N SER A 163 -0.76 -9.04 0.63
CA SER A 163 -0.59 -9.44 -0.75
C SER A 163 -1.41 -8.52 -1.65
N PHE A 164 -0.89 -8.23 -2.84
CA PHE A 164 -1.53 -7.33 -3.78
C PHE A 164 -1.42 -7.83 -5.21
N GLY A 165 -2.54 -7.81 -5.92
CA GLY A 165 -2.65 -8.29 -7.29
C GLY A 165 -4.09 -8.21 -7.78
N PRO A 166 -4.31 -8.42 -9.08
CA PRO A 166 -5.64 -8.43 -9.67
C PRO A 166 -6.45 -9.66 -9.21
N GLU A 167 -7.78 -9.54 -9.16
CA GLU A 167 -8.67 -10.70 -8.93
C GLU A 167 -8.79 -11.61 -10.16
N VAL A 168 -8.26 -11.19 -11.31
CA VAL A 168 -8.28 -11.97 -12.55
C VAL A 168 -7.03 -12.84 -12.66
N GLU A 169 -7.19 -14.03 -13.25
CA GLU A 169 -6.05 -14.91 -13.54
C GLU A 169 -5.07 -14.24 -14.51
N ASN A 170 -3.79 -14.59 -14.39
CA ASN A 170 -2.75 -14.11 -15.30
C ASN A 170 -3.06 -14.57 -16.74
N PRO A 171 -3.39 -13.65 -17.67
CA PRO A 171 -3.71 -14.01 -19.05
C PRO A 171 -2.46 -14.39 -19.86
N ASN A 172 -1.26 -14.16 -19.34
CA ASN A 172 0.01 -14.49 -19.96
C ASN A 172 0.85 -15.42 -19.06
N PRO A 173 0.56 -16.74 -19.05
CA PRO A 173 1.26 -17.69 -18.17
C PRO A 173 2.76 -17.86 -18.49
N ALA A 174 3.23 -17.36 -19.63
CA ALA A 174 4.65 -17.36 -19.98
C ALA A 174 5.44 -16.26 -19.27
N ASP A 175 4.77 -15.21 -18.79
CA ASP A 175 5.35 -14.16 -17.97
C ASP A 175 4.79 -14.27 -16.54
N PRO A 176 5.54 -14.85 -15.60
CA PRO A 176 5.05 -15.07 -14.24
C PRO A 176 4.88 -13.75 -13.46
N TYR A 177 5.41 -12.63 -13.95
CA TYR A 177 5.25 -11.31 -13.35
C TYR A 177 3.98 -10.59 -13.82
N PHE A 178 3.45 -10.95 -14.99
CA PHE A 178 2.26 -10.32 -15.53
C PHE A 178 1.04 -10.70 -14.67
N CYS A 179 0.32 -9.72 -14.12
CA CYS A 179 -0.85 -9.97 -13.25
C CYS A 179 -0.58 -10.90 -12.05
N ALA A 180 0.67 -10.97 -11.55
CA ALA A 180 1.03 -11.78 -10.39
C ALA A 180 0.42 -11.22 -9.09
N THR A 181 0.19 -12.08 -8.08
CA THR A 181 -0.15 -11.62 -6.72
C THR A 181 1.11 -11.53 -5.88
N LEU A 182 1.63 -10.32 -5.71
CA LEU A 182 2.84 -10.04 -4.96
C LEU A 182 2.55 -10.15 -3.46
N GLY A 183 3.54 -10.57 -2.67
CA GLY A 183 3.39 -10.72 -1.22
C GLY A 183 2.51 -11.89 -0.78
N ALA A 184 2.06 -12.76 -1.68
CA ALA A 184 1.24 -13.91 -1.32
C ALA A 184 2.03 -14.97 -0.54
N LEU A 185 1.37 -15.61 0.45
CA LEU A 185 1.91 -16.78 1.17
C LEU A 185 2.13 -17.98 0.26
N LYS A 186 1.39 -18.03 -0.85
CA LYS A 186 1.55 -18.99 -1.94
C LYS A 186 1.60 -18.20 -3.23
N SER A 187 2.75 -18.23 -3.87
CA SER A 187 3.04 -17.46 -5.04
C SER A 187 2.44 -18.08 -6.31
N THR A 188 2.33 -17.27 -7.36
CA THR A 188 2.13 -17.76 -8.73
C THR A 188 3.30 -18.69 -9.12
N THR A 189 3.01 -19.75 -9.87
CA THR A 189 4.02 -20.71 -10.37
C THR A 189 5.23 -19.99 -10.97
N GLY A 190 6.44 -20.31 -10.49
CA GLY A 190 7.69 -19.71 -10.96
C GLY A 190 8.18 -18.51 -10.16
N LEU A 191 7.40 -18.03 -9.20
CA LEU A 191 7.79 -16.99 -8.24
C LEU A 191 7.87 -17.56 -6.81
N GLY A 192 8.65 -16.92 -5.93
CA GLY A 192 8.86 -17.36 -4.56
C GLY A 192 7.75 -16.93 -3.60
N ASP A 193 7.45 -17.77 -2.61
CA ASP A 193 6.47 -17.50 -1.57
C ASP A 193 6.97 -16.42 -0.59
N SER A 194 6.07 -15.57 -0.09
CA SER A 194 6.38 -14.65 1.01
C SER A 194 6.01 -15.31 2.33
N THR A 195 6.97 -15.57 3.22
CA THR A 195 6.66 -16.13 4.55
C THR A 195 6.14 -15.07 5.52
N TRP A 196 6.51 -13.80 5.28
CA TRP A 196 6.30 -12.68 6.21
C TRP A 196 6.82 -12.94 7.64
N GLN A 197 7.72 -13.90 7.79
CA GLN A 197 8.32 -14.30 9.05
C GLN A 197 9.78 -13.86 9.08
N PHE A 198 10.17 -13.20 10.17
CA PHE A 198 11.51 -12.67 10.39
C PHE A 198 12.07 -13.13 11.75
N PRO A 199 12.12 -14.46 12.01
CA PRO A 199 12.38 -15.00 13.35
C PRO A 199 13.78 -14.67 13.89
N ASP A 200 14.74 -14.35 13.03
CA ASP A 200 16.13 -14.06 13.39
C ASP A 200 16.52 -12.59 13.15
N ALA A 201 15.54 -11.69 13.04
CA ALA A 201 15.83 -10.27 12.88
C ALA A 201 16.57 -9.74 14.11
N PRO A 202 17.75 -9.10 13.96
CA PRO A 202 18.36 -8.36 15.05
C PRO A 202 17.37 -7.40 15.71
N THR A 203 17.42 -7.24 17.04
CA THR A 203 16.50 -6.37 17.81
C THR A 203 16.42 -4.94 17.29
N LYS A 204 17.49 -4.41 16.70
CA LYS A 204 17.49 -3.11 16.00
C LYS A 204 16.56 -3.01 14.79
N TYR A 205 16.01 -4.13 14.32
CA TYR A 205 15.00 -4.18 13.28
C TYR A 205 13.61 -4.47 13.84
N HIS A 206 13.46 -4.79 15.13
CA HIS A 206 12.15 -4.87 15.73
C HIS A 206 11.57 -3.46 15.90
N TRP A 207 10.32 -3.28 15.52
CA TRP A 207 9.52 -2.12 15.91
C TRP A 207 8.59 -2.53 17.04
N VAL A 208 8.65 -1.82 18.15
CA VAL A 208 7.87 -2.15 19.35
C VAL A 208 7.02 -0.97 19.81
N ILE A 209 5.90 -1.29 20.44
CA ILE A 209 5.04 -0.35 21.14
C ILE A 209 5.42 -0.42 22.61
N PRO A 210 6.03 0.64 23.17
CA PRO A 210 6.37 0.67 24.58
C PRO A 210 5.10 0.77 25.43
N GLY A 211 5.13 0.18 26.63
CA GLY A 211 4.15 0.50 27.67
C GLY A 211 4.44 1.84 28.35
N ASP A 212 3.63 2.21 29.34
CA ASP A 212 3.72 3.52 30.03
C ASP A 212 5.08 3.82 30.67
N ASN A 213 5.82 2.78 31.06
CA ASN A 213 7.16 2.88 31.65
C ASN A 213 8.16 2.06 30.82
N PRO A 214 8.68 2.60 29.70
CA PRO A 214 9.55 1.85 28.81
C PRO A 214 10.87 1.48 29.51
N GLN A 215 11.14 0.18 29.61
CA GLN A 215 12.42 -0.35 30.07
C GLN A 215 13.41 -0.41 28.91
N ALA A 216 14.61 0.15 29.06
CA ALA A 216 15.68 -0.01 28.08
C ALA A 216 16.11 -1.49 27.96
N CYS A 217 16.49 -1.91 26.76
CA CYS A 217 16.90 -3.30 26.50
C CYS A 217 17.99 -3.40 25.44
N SER A 218 18.71 -4.52 25.46
CA SER A 218 19.70 -4.92 24.46
C SER A 218 19.27 -6.19 23.71
N SER A 219 18.46 -7.04 24.36
CA SER A 219 17.96 -8.31 23.84
C SER A 219 16.58 -8.65 24.40
N ASP A 220 15.86 -9.59 23.79
CA ASP A 220 14.55 -10.06 24.28
C ASP A 220 14.61 -10.67 25.69
N ALA A 221 15.78 -11.18 26.10
CA ALA A 221 15.99 -11.72 27.44
C ALA A 221 15.84 -10.65 28.54
N ASP A 222 16.04 -9.37 28.21
CA ASP A 222 15.87 -8.25 29.14
C ASP A 222 14.39 -7.95 29.41
N CYS A 223 13.47 -8.47 28.58
CA CYS A 223 12.10 -8.00 28.49
C CYS A 223 11.05 -8.92 29.14
N GLY A 224 11.47 -9.99 29.84
CA GLY A 224 10.56 -10.80 30.66
C GLY A 224 9.36 -11.39 29.89
N GLY A 225 9.53 -11.67 28.60
CA GLY A 225 8.46 -12.18 27.71
C GLY A 225 7.92 -11.16 26.70
N ALA A 226 8.28 -9.88 26.81
CA ALA A 226 8.08 -8.88 25.76
C ALA A 226 9.24 -8.89 24.75
N THR A 227 9.13 -8.09 23.68
CA THR A 227 10.15 -7.98 22.65
C THR A 227 11.00 -6.74 22.88
N CYS A 228 12.31 -6.87 22.71
CA CYS A 228 13.23 -5.75 22.65
C CYS A 228 13.28 -5.19 21.23
N GLY A 229 13.08 -3.88 21.08
CA GLY A 229 13.13 -3.24 19.77
C GLY A 229 13.14 -1.73 19.82
N LEU A 230 13.12 -1.12 18.65
CA LEU A 230 13.07 0.33 18.50
C LEU A 230 11.63 0.82 18.66
N ALA A 231 11.42 1.73 19.61
CA ALA A 231 10.23 2.55 19.71
C ALA A 231 10.53 3.96 19.15
N LEU A 232 9.60 4.51 18.37
CA LEU A 232 9.65 5.91 17.97
C LEU A 232 9.29 6.79 19.17
N ASN A 233 10.05 7.85 19.39
CA ASN A 233 9.67 8.92 20.28
C ASN A 233 8.49 9.71 19.69
N THR A 234 7.34 9.64 20.36
CA THR A 234 6.11 10.32 19.91
C THR A 234 6.19 11.85 19.98
N GLN A 235 7.13 12.41 20.75
CA GLN A 235 7.27 13.86 20.89
C GLN A 235 7.96 14.52 19.69
N ASP A 236 8.98 13.89 19.12
CA ASP A 236 9.76 14.46 18.02
C ASP A 236 9.59 13.71 16.69
N GLN A 237 9.01 12.50 16.71
CA GLN A 237 8.75 11.66 15.54
C GLN A 237 9.99 11.37 14.67
N VAL A 238 11.19 11.49 15.23
CA VAL A 238 12.46 11.26 14.53
C VAL A 238 13.46 10.45 15.34
N THR A 239 13.38 10.47 16.67
CA THR A 239 14.29 9.70 17.52
C THR A 239 13.73 8.32 17.83
N PHE A 240 14.64 7.34 17.90
CA PHE A 240 14.31 5.95 18.23
C PHE A 240 15.06 5.53 19.49
N THR A 241 14.35 4.85 20.39
CA THR A 241 14.93 4.28 21.62
C THR A 241 14.72 2.79 21.64
N GLN A 242 15.76 2.03 22.00
CA GLN A 242 15.66 0.58 22.14
C GLN A 242 15.10 0.20 23.52
N VAL A 243 13.88 -0.32 23.53
CA VAL A 243 13.08 -0.56 24.74
C VAL A 243 12.29 -1.86 24.62
N CYS A 244 11.84 -2.38 25.76
CA CYS A 244 10.91 -3.50 25.82
C CYS A 244 9.50 -3.03 25.45
N GLY A 245 8.79 -3.83 24.63
CA GLY A 245 7.42 -3.54 24.25
C GLY A 245 6.76 -4.68 23.51
N THR A 246 5.52 -4.44 23.06
CA THR A 246 4.81 -5.37 22.17
C THR A 246 5.36 -5.23 20.76
N LEU A 247 5.78 -6.34 20.14
CA LEU A 247 6.19 -6.34 18.73
C LEU A 247 5.04 -5.87 17.84
N ALA A 248 5.28 -4.79 17.10
CA ALA A 248 4.33 -4.22 16.15
C ALA A 248 4.77 -4.38 14.70
N GLY A 249 6.04 -4.72 14.46
CA GLY A 249 6.54 -4.93 13.11
C GLY A 249 8.05 -4.97 13.02
N TYR A 250 8.55 -4.80 11.80
CA TYR A 250 9.97 -4.83 11.47
C TYR A 250 10.37 -3.61 10.63
N TRP A 251 11.53 -3.04 10.97
CA TRP A 251 12.23 -2.07 10.16
C TRP A 251 13.02 -2.75 9.06
N THR A 252 12.83 -2.30 7.85
CA THR A 252 13.42 -2.90 6.65
C THR A 252 14.33 -1.93 5.89
N GLN A 253 14.24 -0.63 6.18
CA GLN A 253 14.90 0.47 5.46
C GLN A 253 16.44 0.36 5.40
N ASN A 254 17.05 -0.51 6.23
CA ASN A 254 18.49 -0.85 6.19
C ASN A 254 18.80 -2.35 6.04
N ALA A 255 17.78 -3.22 6.00
CA ALA A 255 17.93 -4.67 5.86
C ALA A 255 17.98 -5.11 4.38
N SER A 256 17.31 -4.37 3.49
CA SER A 256 17.25 -4.63 2.04
C SER A 256 18.60 -4.54 1.31
N HIS A 257 19.63 -3.96 1.93
CA HIS A 257 21.00 -3.92 1.39
C HIS A 257 21.87 -5.14 1.78
N ARG A 258 21.38 -6.07 2.60
CA ARG A 258 22.19 -7.22 3.09
C ARG A 258 21.50 -8.59 3.03
N SER A 259 20.45 -8.77 2.24
CA SER A 259 20.00 -10.13 1.95
C SER A 259 20.97 -10.78 0.96
N ALA A 260 21.97 -11.45 1.50
CA ALA A 260 22.82 -12.37 0.78
C ALA A 260 21.93 -13.38 0.01
N ARG A 261 22.32 -13.68 -1.22
CA ARG A 261 21.77 -14.82 -1.96
C ARG A 261 21.89 -16.07 -1.05
N PRO A 262 20.83 -16.88 -0.90
CA PRO A 262 21.02 -18.24 -0.45
C PRO A 262 21.94 -18.92 -1.48
N THR A 263 23.11 -19.39 -1.04
CA THR A 263 23.91 -20.38 -1.76
C THR A 263 23.27 -21.75 -1.61
#